data_AF-A0A975PGI2-F1
#
_entry.id   AF-A0A975PGI2-F1
#
_cell.length_a   1.000
_cell.length_b   1.000
_cell.length_c   1.000
_cell.angle_alpha   90.00
_cell.angle_beta   90.00
_cell.angle_gamma   90.00
#
_symmetry.space_group_name_H-M   'P 1'
#
loop_
_entity.id
_entity.type
_entity.pdbx_description
1 polymer ?
#
loop_
_entity_poly.entity_id
_entity_poly.type
_entity_poly.pdbx_seq_one_letter_code
_entity_poly.pdbx_strand_id
1 'polypeptide(L)'
;MKRIPLPPRALVLAVLSLAAAALAPNIKAATTDTNSVPRGTLTTSADLLRVGLKPTLSWNVEFPSEISTVVDIVPPNTVVPKQDVTMKIRVLGASFQESLLSFLTVQAFYRTNGGSWVTAFSGLQTLVNPSSILVQKTITKNTRLDFGGRGYRSGWLTLYNTGSTAPNVVMLKNGDNVPDTTPAFQQGEIESFLKPYINSTTKKIAIGPKDLIILYELGQTDPDASGFDLQDLVMLVTFE
;
A
#
# COMPACT_ATOMS: atom_id res chain seq x y z
N MET A 1 75.80 -16.28 -35.14
CA MET A 1 75.75 -17.64 -34.57
C MET A 1 75.63 -17.57 -33.05
N LYS A 2 74.47 -17.89 -32.51
CA LYS A 2 74.29 -18.45 -31.15
C LYS A 2 72.88 -19.05 -31.12
N ARG A 3 72.80 -20.36 -31.31
CA ARG A 3 71.56 -21.14 -31.23
C ARG A 3 71.32 -21.47 -29.76
N ILE A 4 70.12 -21.20 -29.25
CA ILE A 4 69.61 -21.73 -27.99
C ILE A 4 68.35 -22.53 -28.33
N PRO A 5 68.18 -23.78 -27.83
CA PRO A 5 67.19 -24.72 -28.33
C PRO A 5 65.81 -24.53 -27.68
N LEU A 6 64.76 -24.74 -28.47
CA LEU A 6 63.39 -24.86 -27.99
C LEU A 6 63.13 -26.30 -27.48
N PRO A 7 62.46 -26.48 -26.34
CA PRO A 7 62.02 -27.80 -25.87
C PRO A 7 60.78 -28.30 -26.64
N PRO A 8 60.56 -29.62 -26.69
CA PRO A 8 59.51 -30.25 -27.49
C PRO A 8 58.13 -30.09 -26.84
N ARG A 9 57.11 -29.76 -27.64
CA ARG A 9 55.70 -29.76 -27.22
C ARG A 9 55.20 -31.19 -27.12
N ALA A 10 54.96 -31.66 -25.90
CA ALA A 10 54.22 -32.87 -25.62
C ALA A 10 52.74 -32.69 -26.00
N LEU A 11 52.22 -33.64 -26.77
CA LEU A 11 50.83 -33.79 -27.15
C LEU A 11 50.06 -34.29 -25.90
N VAL A 12 49.30 -33.40 -25.24
CA VAL A 12 48.39 -33.80 -24.16
C VAL A 12 46.99 -33.96 -24.75
N LEU A 13 46.56 -35.22 -24.80
CA LEU A 13 45.24 -35.67 -25.18
C LEU A 13 44.25 -35.27 -24.06
N ALA A 14 43.40 -34.28 -24.31
CA ALA A 14 42.34 -33.92 -23.37
C ALA A 14 41.15 -34.88 -23.52
N VAL A 15 40.98 -35.78 -22.55
CA VAL A 15 39.76 -36.60 -22.41
C VAL A 15 38.69 -35.71 -21.79
N LEU A 16 37.68 -35.34 -22.57
CA LEU A 16 36.50 -34.64 -22.09
C LEU A 16 35.51 -35.66 -21.50
N SER A 17 35.52 -35.83 -20.18
CA SER A 17 34.47 -36.56 -19.47
C SER A 17 33.25 -35.65 -19.26
N LEU A 18 32.17 -35.93 -20.00
CA LEU A 18 30.87 -35.27 -19.87
C LEU A 18 30.20 -35.73 -18.56
N ALA A 19 30.15 -34.87 -17.55
CA ALA A 19 29.32 -35.09 -16.37
C ALA A 19 27.93 -34.49 -16.62
N ALA A 20 26.94 -35.34 -16.94
CA ALA A 20 25.54 -34.95 -16.99
C ALA A 20 24.97 -34.87 -15.57
N ALA A 21 24.93 -33.66 -14.99
CA ALA A 21 24.19 -33.41 -13.76
C ALA A 21 22.70 -33.26 -14.10
N ALA A 22 21.89 -34.25 -13.72
CA ALA A 22 20.44 -34.18 -13.80
C ALA A 22 19.92 -33.10 -12.82
N LEU A 23 19.51 -31.96 -13.34
CA LEU A 23 18.73 -30.96 -12.60
C LEU A 23 17.30 -31.49 -12.42
N ALA A 24 17.02 -32.09 -11.28
CA ALA A 24 15.65 -32.34 -10.85
C ALA A 24 15.02 -30.99 -10.44
N PRO A 25 13.87 -30.58 -11.01
CA PRO A 25 13.16 -29.41 -10.53
C PRO A 25 12.58 -29.73 -9.14
N ASN A 26 13.02 -28.99 -8.12
CA ASN A 26 12.36 -28.94 -6.82
C ASN A 26 11.01 -28.22 -6.98
N ILE A 27 9.98 -28.96 -7.38
CA ILE A 27 8.60 -28.49 -7.30
C ILE A 27 8.23 -28.51 -5.81
N LYS A 28 8.46 -27.39 -5.12
CA LYS A 28 7.81 -27.17 -3.82
C LYS A 28 6.33 -26.99 -4.11
N ALA A 29 5.51 -27.95 -3.67
CA ALA A 29 4.08 -27.76 -3.59
C ALA A 29 3.81 -26.51 -2.74
N ALA A 30 3.04 -25.57 -3.28
CA ALA A 30 2.55 -24.44 -2.51
C ALA A 30 1.64 -25.00 -1.42
N THR A 31 2.11 -25.04 -0.18
CA THR A 31 1.24 -25.21 0.98
C THR A 31 0.38 -23.95 1.04
N THR A 32 -0.86 -24.02 0.57
CA THR A 32 -1.87 -23.03 0.91
C THR A 32 -1.98 -23.03 2.42
N ASP A 33 -1.41 -22.02 3.06
CA ASP A 33 -1.60 -21.79 4.49
C ASP A 33 -3.11 -21.65 4.71
N THR A 34 -3.71 -22.63 5.39
CA THR A 34 -5.15 -22.62 5.66
C THR A 34 -5.56 -21.46 6.57
N ASN A 35 -4.57 -20.74 7.14
CA ASN A 35 -4.71 -19.49 7.86
C ASN A 35 -4.59 -18.24 6.96
N SER A 36 -4.67 -18.37 5.63
CA SER A 36 -4.75 -17.23 4.71
C SER A 36 -6.11 -17.09 4.01
N VAL A 37 -7.01 -18.07 4.17
CA VAL A 37 -8.32 -18.07 3.50
C VAL A 37 -9.34 -17.35 4.38
N PRO A 38 -9.95 -16.23 3.91
CA PRO A 38 -11.05 -15.59 4.62
C PRO A 38 -12.19 -16.59 4.83
N ARG A 39 -12.69 -16.68 6.05
CA ARG A 39 -13.84 -17.51 6.40
C ARG A 39 -15.00 -16.59 6.69
N GLY A 40 -16.23 -17.05 6.54
CA GLY A 40 -17.36 -16.20 6.84
C GLY A 40 -18.68 -16.92 6.91
N THR A 41 -19.64 -16.27 7.56
CA THR A 41 -21.02 -16.71 7.64
C THR A 41 -21.89 -15.75 6.85
N LEU A 42 -22.68 -16.29 5.93
CA LEU A 42 -23.77 -15.57 5.29
C LEU A 42 -25.05 -15.92 6.05
N THR A 43 -25.73 -14.90 6.57
CA THR A 43 -27.02 -15.05 7.24
C THR A 43 -28.08 -14.23 6.53
N THR A 44 -29.31 -14.73 6.55
CA THR A 44 -30.49 -14.04 6.02
C THR A 44 -31.48 -13.83 7.17
N SER A 45 -32.19 -12.70 7.16
CA SER A 45 -33.26 -12.45 8.14
C SER A 45 -34.54 -13.27 7.84
N ALA A 46 -34.61 -13.96 6.70
CA ALA A 46 -35.69 -14.87 6.37
C ALA A 46 -35.23 -15.96 5.39
N ASP A 47 -35.59 -17.21 5.69
CA ASP A 47 -35.29 -18.36 4.83
C ASP A 47 -36.35 -18.57 3.73
N LEU A 48 -37.49 -17.89 3.84
CA LEU A 48 -38.60 -17.98 2.90
C LEU A 48 -39.04 -16.58 2.46
N LEU A 49 -39.01 -16.33 1.15
CA LEU A 49 -39.47 -15.07 0.58
C LEU A 49 -41.01 -15.01 0.56
N ARG A 50 -41.57 -13.98 1.18
CA ARG A 50 -43.00 -13.65 1.09
C ARG A 50 -43.17 -12.29 0.44
N VAL A 51 -44.24 -12.11 -0.32
CA VAL A 51 -44.60 -10.81 -0.90
C VAL A 51 -44.71 -9.77 0.21
N GLY A 52 -43.97 -8.67 0.08
CA GLY A 52 -43.90 -7.59 1.06
C GLY A 52 -42.77 -7.69 2.09
N LEU A 53 -42.05 -8.81 2.16
CA LEU A 53 -40.91 -8.98 3.08
C LEU A 53 -39.60 -8.55 2.39
N LYS A 54 -38.82 -7.68 3.04
CA LYS A 54 -37.48 -7.28 2.60
C LYS A 54 -36.44 -8.00 3.46
N PRO A 55 -35.97 -9.19 3.08
CA PRO A 55 -34.94 -9.88 3.85
C PRO A 55 -33.65 -9.07 3.81
N THR A 56 -32.98 -9.00 4.96
CA THR A 56 -31.64 -8.43 5.08
C THR A 56 -30.64 -9.58 5.01
N LEU A 57 -29.69 -9.46 4.09
CA LEU A 57 -28.51 -10.33 4.03
C LEU A 57 -27.41 -9.70 4.87
N SER A 58 -26.86 -10.48 5.79
CA SER A 58 -25.70 -10.10 6.59
C SER A 58 -24.56 -11.04 6.27
N TRP A 59 -23.40 -10.48 5.91
CA TRP A 59 -22.20 -11.25 5.66
C TRP A 59 -21.15 -10.89 6.70
N ASN A 60 -20.68 -11.88 7.45
CA ASN A 60 -19.57 -11.72 8.39
C ASN A 60 -18.35 -12.46 7.82
N VAL A 61 -17.24 -11.76 7.61
CA VAL A 61 -15.99 -12.34 7.09
C VAL A 61 -14.89 -12.18 8.13
N GLU A 62 -14.37 -13.30 8.60
CA GLU A 62 -13.17 -13.41 9.42
C GLU A 62 -11.95 -13.56 8.52
N PHE A 63 -11.03 -12.60 8.65
CA PHE A 63 -9.75 -12.65 7.96
C PHE A 63 -8.69 -13.21 8.92
N PRO A 64 -8.01 -14.30 8.55
CA PRO A 64 -7.11 -15.02 9.47
C PRO A 64 -5.74 -14.37 9.69
N SER A 65 -5.40 -13.27 9.00
CA SER A 65 -4.15 -12.53 9.21
C SER A 65 -4.36 -11.02 9.11
N GLU A 66 -4.00 -10.31 10.18
CA GLU A 66 -3.95 -8.85 10.20
C GLU A 66 -2.65 -8.31 9.58
N ILE A 67 -2.63 -7.05 9.20
CA ILE A 67 -1.47 -6.37 8.60
C ILE A 67 -0.23 -6.48 9.49
N SER A 68 -0.42 -6.47 10.82
CA SER A 68 0.63 -6.63 11.83
C SER A 68 1.36 -7.98 11.77
N THR A 69 0.76 -9.00 11.15
CA THR A 69 1.39 -10.31 10.95
C THR A 69 2.32 -10.33 9.71
N VAL A 70 2.11 -9.40 8.78
CA VAL A 70 2.80 -9.35 7.49
C VAL A 70 3.86 -8.25 7.47
N VAL A 71 3.61 -7.12 8.13
CA VAL A 71 4.53 -5.98 8.22
C VAL A 71 4.61 -5.45 9.66
N ASP A 72 5.76 -4.89 10.01
CA ASP A 72 5.91 -4.01 11.17
C ASP A 72 5.71 -2.55 10.74
N ILE A 73 5.02 -1.78 11.57
CA ILE A 73 4.95 -0.32 11.46
C ILE A 73 5.87 0.25 12.55
N VAL A 74 7.05 0.68 12.14
CA VAL A 74 8.09 1.23 13.02
C VAL A 74 7.90 2.75 13.12
N PRO A 75 8.02 3.35 14.32
CA PRO A 75 7.92 4.79 14.46
C PRO A 75 8.86 5.56 13.49
N PRO A 76 8.40 6.67 12.87
CA PRO A 76 7.09 7.28 13.05
C PRO A 76 5.96 6.51 12.36
N ASN A 77 6.07 6.17 11.08
CA ASN A 77 5.12 5.32 10.33
C ASN A 77 5.84 4.60 9.16
N THR A 78 7.03 4.08 9.43
CA THR A 78 7.84 3.35 8.45
C THR A 78 7.40 1.88 8.39
N VAL A 79 7.13 1.35 7.20
CA VAL A 79 6.67 -0.04 7.03
C VAL A 79 7.85 -0.96 6.74
N VAL A 80 7.91 -2.10 7.42
CA VAL A 80 8.97 -3.11 7.25
C VAL A 80 8.33 -4.51 7.12
N PRO A 81 8.34 -5.15 5.94
CA PRO A 81 7.79 -6.48 5.77
C PRO A 81 8.54 -7.56 6.56
N LYS A 82 7.78 -8.47 7.20
CA LYS A 82 8.30 -9.63 7.95
C LYS A 82 8.69 -10.81 7.06
N GLN A 83 8.23 -10.78 5.81
CA GLN A 83 8.45 -11.75 4.75
C GLN A 83 8.45 -11.04 3.40
N ASP A 84 8.76 -11.77 2.33
CA ASP A 84 8.60 -11.25 0.97
C ASP A 84 7.10 -11.07 0.69
N VAL A 85 6.73 -9.89 0.19
CA VAL A 85 5.34 -9.51 -0.03
C VAL A 85 5.19 -8.80 -1.37
N THR A 86 4.01 -8.90 -1.97
CA THR A 86 3.61 -8.06 -3.09
C THR A 86 2.93 -6.81 -2.56
N MET A 87 3.58 -5.67 -2.73
CA MET A 87 3.01 -4.36 -2.42
C MET A 87 2.21 -3.85 -3.62
N LYS A 88 0.97 -3.41 -3.39
CA LYS A 88 0.13 -2.71 -4.36
C LYS A 88 -0.21 -1.32 -3.83
N ILE A 89 -0.08 -0.29 -4.66
CA ILE A 89 -0.47 1.09 -4.32
C ILE A 89 -1.62 1.53 -5.22
N ARG A 90 -2.66 2.10 -4.60
CA ARG A 90 -3.77 2.80 -5.23
C ARG A 90 -3.90 4.19 -4.64
N VAL A 91 -4.39 5.13 -5.43
CA VAL A 91 -4.89 6.42 -4.91
C VAL A 91 -6.41 6.33 -4.88
N LEU A 92 -6.99 6.53 -3.71
CA LEU A 92 -8.44 6.47 -3.51
C LEU A 92 -9.13 7.77 -3.88
N GLY A 93 -8.45 8.89 -3.68
CA GLY A 93 -9.00 10.21 -3.96
C GLY A 93 -7.97 11.30 -3.71
N ALA A 94 -8.30 12.49 -4.19
CA ALA A 94 -7.59 13.72 -3.88
C ALA A 94 -8.62 14.85 -3.84
N SER A 95 -8.56 15.70 -2.82
CA SER A 95 -9.38 16.92 -2.72
C SER A 95 -8.56 18.19 -2.58
N PHE A 96 -7.25 18.12 -2.89
CA PHE A 96 -6.38 19.29 -2.81
C PHE A 96 -6.86 20.40 -3.76
N GLN A 97 -7.28 21.53 -3.19
CA GLN A 97 -7.98 22.57 -3.90
C GLN A 97 -7.47 23.99 -3.58
N GLU A 98 -7.68 24.91 -4.51
CA GLU A 98 -7.46 26.36 -4.33
C GLU A 98 -8.78 27.08 -4.04
N SER A 99 -9.88 26.55 -4.58
CA SER A 99 -11.25 26.98 -4.31
C SER A 99 -12.18 25.80 -4.49
N LEU A 100 -13.45 25.94 -4.11
CA LEU A 100 -14.45 24.86 -4.17
C LEU A 100 -14.63 24.20 -5.55
N LEU A 101 -14.17 24.86 -6.63
CA LEU A 101 -14.27 24.36 -8.00
C LEU A 101 -12.91 24.19 -8.69
N SER A 102 -11.81 24.53 -8.01
CA SER A 102 -10.46 24.53 -8.57
C SER A 102 -9.58 23.55 -7.84
N PHE A 103 -9.42 22.36 -8.42
CA PHE A 103 -8.55 21.32 -7.90
C PHE A 103 -7.14 21.46 -8.43
N LEU A 104 -6.18 21.17 -7.56
CA LEU A 104 -4.76 21.29 -7.80
C LEU A 104 -4.12 19.92 -8.02
N THR A 105 -2.94 19.93 -8.64
CA THR A 105 -2.21 18.69 -8.91
C THR A 105 -1.60 18.15 -7.63
N VAL A 106 -1.70 16.83 -7.44
CA VAL A 106 -1.04 16.09 -6.35
C VAL A 106 -0.09 15.04 -6.91
N GLN A 107 0.90 14.66 -6.11
CA GLN A 107 1.78 13.52 -6.38
C GLN A 107 1.82 12.60 -5.18
N ALA A 108 1.75 11.30 -5.48
CA ALA A 108 1.93 10.22 -4.51
C ALA A 108 3.25 9.50 -4.80
N PHE A 109 3.98 9.14 -3.75
CA PHE A 109 5.30 8.54 -3.84
C PHE A 109 5.46 7.34 -2.92
N TYR A 110 6.44 6.49 -3.26
CA TYR A 110 7.03 5.53 -2.34
C TYR A 110 8.54 5.54 -2.48
N ARG A 111 9.25 5.06 -1.45
CA ARG A 111 10.69 4.77 -1.53
C ARG A 111 11.04 3.54 -0.73
N THR A 112 12.17 2.93 -1.07
CA THR A 112 12.74 1.79 -0.36
C THR A 112 14.09 2.16 0.24
N ASN A 113 14.36 1.74 1.48
CA ASN A 113 15.66 1.85 2.15
C ASN A 113 16.25 3.28 2.15
N GLY A 114 15.39 4.30 2.28
CA GLY A 114 15.81 5.70 2.27
C GLY A 114 16.34 6.20 0.91
N GLY A 115 16.18 5.43 -0.17
CA GLY A 115 16.56 5.81 -1.52
C GLY A 115 15.70 6.93 -2.12
N SER A 116 15.87 7.16 -3.41
CA SER A 116 15.10 8.16 -4.16
C SER A 116 13.60 7.86 -4.16
N TRP A 117 12.80 8.92 -4.11
CA TRP A 117 11.34 8.81 -4.25
C TRP A 117 10.97 8.40 -5.67
N VAL A 118 10.07 7.41 -5.76
CA VAL A 118 9.47 6.94 -6.99
C VAL A 118 8.02 7.40 -7.01
N THR A 119 7.62 8.09 -8.07
CA THR A 119 6.24 8.57 -8.27
C THR A 119 5.32 7.38 -8.55
N ALA A 120 4.28 7.22 -7.72
CA ALA A 120 3.18 6.28 -7.95
C ALA A 120 2.02 6.95 -8.70
N PHE A 121 1.76 8.23 -8.43
CA PHE A 121 0.69 9.01 -9.07
C PHE A 121 1.13 10.45 -9.27
N SER A 122 0.65 11.09 -10.35
CA SER A 122 0.80 12.52 -10.57
C SER A 122 -0.39 13.02 -11.39
N GLY A 123 -1.21 13.91 -10.83
CA GLY A 123 -2.36 14.42 -11.55
C GLY A 123 -3.35 15.19 -10.71
N LEU A 124 -4.43 15.64 -11.36
CA LEU A 124 -5.63 16.20 -10.73
C LEU A 124 -6.52 15.08 -10.17
N GLN A 125 -7.46 15.44 -9.30
CA GLN A 125 -8.44 14.50 -8.75
C GLN A 125 -9.28 13.76 -9.81
N THR A 126 -9.56 14.41 -10.94
CA THR A 126 -10.29 13.80 -12.07
C THR A 126 -9.53 12.66 -12.75
N LEU A 127 -8.22 12.55 -12.52
CA LEU A 127 -7.39 11.45 -13.03
C LEU A 127 -7.28 10.28 -12.05
N VAL A 128 -7.86 10.41 -10.85
CA VAL A 128 -7.86 9.33 -9.86
C VAL A 128 -8.88 8.27 -10.30
N ASN A 129 -8.39 7.05 -10.47
CA ASN A 129 -9.21 5.86 -10.57
C ASN A 129 -8.95 4.97 -9.34
N PRO A 130 -9.86 4.93 -8.35
CA PRO A 130 -9.66 4.19 -7.10
C PRO A 130 -9.46 2.68 -7.28
N SER A 131 -9.93 2.12 -8.40
CA SER A 131 -9.77 0.70 -8.71
C SER A 131 -8.44 0.36 -9.38
N SER A 132 -7.70 1.36 -9.88
CA SER A 132 -6.45 1.15 -10.60
C SER A 132 -5.28 0.87 -9.65
N ILE A 133 -4.54 -0.21 -9.92
CA ILE A 133 -3.26 -0.49 -9.26
C ILE A 133 -2.17 0.30 -9.99
N LEU A 134 -1.63 1.33 -9.33
CA LEU A 134 -0.64 2.23 -9.90
C LEU A 134 0.79 1.70 -9.76
N VAL A 135 1.04 0.96 -8.68
CA VAL A 135 2.30 0.25 -8.43
C VAL A 135 1.97 -1.15 -7.98
N GLN A 136 2.63 -2.14 -8.56
CA GLN A 136 2.66 -3.51 -8.07
C GLN A 136 4.10 -3.99 -8.05
N LYS A 137 4.64 -4.32 -6.88
CA LYS A 137 6.06 -4.66 -6.72
C LYS A 137 6.27 -5.67 -5.61
N THR A 138 7.12 -6.67 -5.87
CA THR A 138 7.63 -7.54 -4.81
C THR A 138 8.61 -6.77 -3.95
N ILE A 139 8.34 -6.70 -2.65
CA ILE A 139 9.19 -6.11 -1.63
C ILE A 139 9.77 -7.25 -0.80
N THR A 140 11.09 -7.32 -0.76
CA THR A 140 11.78 -8.34 0.04
C THR A 140 11.64 -8.04 1.52
N LYS A 141 11.64 -9.10 2.33
CA LYS A 141 11.70 -9.02 3.80
C LYS A 141 12.73 -7.99 4.27
N ASN A 142 12.41 -7.29 5.36
CA ASN A 142 13.25 -6.27 6.01
C ASN A 142 13.51 -5.01 5.17
N THR A 143 12.87 -4.85 4.01
CA THR A 143 12.96 -3.59 3.25
C THR A 143 12.20 -2.49 3.98
N ARG A 144 12.87 -1.36 4.22
CA ARG A 144 12.20 -0.17 4.76
C ARG A 144 11.38 0.50 3.67
N LEU A 145 10.10 0.74 3.92
CA LEU A 145 9.18 1.47 3.04
C LEU A 145 8.72 2.76 3.70
N ASP A 146 8.82 3.86 2.96
CA ASP A 146 8.14 5.11 3.28
C ASP A 146 7.25 5.54 2.11
N PHE A 147 6.14 6.21 2.42
CA PHE A 147 5.19 6.73 1.45
C PHE A 147 5.10 8.25 1.58
N GLY A 148 4.92 8.95 0.46
CA GLY A 148 4.93 10.41 0.44
C GLY A 148 3.82 11.02 -0.41
N GLY A 149 3.46 12.27 -0.08
CA GLY A 149 2.46 13.07 -0.79
C GLY A 149 2.89 14.54 -0.86
N ARG A 150 2.62 15.20 -1.99
CA ARG A 150 2.78 16.67 -2.12
C ARG A 150 1.80 17.26 -3.13
N GLY A 151 1.44 18.52 -2.92
CA GLY A 151 0.61 19.31 -3.84
C GLY A 151 1.43 20.25 -4.72
N TYR A 152 0.83 20.74 -5.80
CA TYR A 152 1.36 21.80 -6.66
C TYR A 152 0.38 22.99 -6.69
N ARG A 153 0.89 24.20 -6.45
CA ARG A 153 0.12 25.45 -6.60
C ARG A 153 0.81 26.42 -7.55
N SER A 154 1.79 27.17 -7.05
CA SER A 154 2.74 27.98 -7.85
C SER A 154 4.14 27.33 -7.93
N GLY A 155 4.26 26.16 -7.31
CA GLY A 155 5.45 25.34 -7.20
C GLY A 155 5.10 24.08 -6.41
N TRP A 156 6.03 23.13 -6.34
CA TRP A 156 5.87 21.95 -5.50
C TRP A 156 5.92 22.34 -4.03
N LEU A 157 4.88 21.95 -3.28
CA LEU A 157 4.83 22.09 -1.83
C LEU A 157 5.70 21.04 -1.16
N THR A 158 5.81 21.15 0.16
CA THR A 158 6.50 20.18 1.03
C THR A 158 6.06 18.75 0.74
N LEU A 159 7.04 17.84 0.67
CA LEU A 159 6.78 16.40 0.61
C LEU A 159 6.56 15.85 2.02
N TYR A 160 5.30 15.67 2.40
CA TYR A 160 4.95 14.98 3.62
C TYR A 160 5.11 13.48 3.43
N ASN A 161 5.65 12.79 4.43
CA ASN A 161 5.96 11.36 4.30
C ASN A 161 5.91 10.62 5.63
N THR A 162 5.61 9.33 5.54
CA THR A 162 5.42 8.44 6.69
C THR A 162 6.71 8.15 7.47
N GLY A 163 7.87 8.53 6.92
CA GLY A 163 9.15 8.51 7.62
C GLY A 163 9.39 9.72 8.52
N SER A 164 8.43 10.66 8.62
CA SER A 164 8.49 11.86 9.45
C SER A 164 7.37 11.88 10.50
N THR A 165 7.50 12.73 11.52
CA THR A 165 6.48 12.96 12.57
C THR A 165 5.53 14.11 12.22
N ALA A 166 5.43 14.49 10.94
CA ALA A 166 4.56 15.58 10.53
C ALA A 166 3.08 15.20 10.73
N PRO A 167 2.24 16.08 11.32
CA PRO A 167 0.82 15.79 11.50
C PRO A 167 0.08 15.67 10.17
N ASN A 168 0.64 16.24 9.10
CA ASN A 168 0.14 16.24 7.72
C ASN A 168 0.03 14.85 7.07
N VAL A 169 0.51 13.80 7.73
CA VAL A 169 0.42 12.44 7.23
C VAL A 169 0.03 11.50 8.34
N VAL A 170 -1.07 10.78 8.14
CA VAL A 170 -1.56 9.78 9.07
C VAL A 170 -1.70 8.45 8.34
N MET A 171 -1.10 7.41 8.90
CA MET A 171 -1.22 6.04 8.42
C MET A 171 -2.11 5.26 9.38
N LEU A 172 -3.14 4.62 8.84
CA LEU A 172 -4.11 3.85 9.62
C LEU A 172 -4.25 2.45 9.05
N LYS A 173 -4.47 1.48 9.92
CA LYS A 173 -4.85 0.10 9.58
C LYS A 173 -6.34 -0.12 9.86
N ASN A 174 -6.84 -1.26 9.40
CA ASN A 174 -8.22 -1.68 9.69
C ASN A 174 -8.52 -1.65 11.20
N GLY A 175 -9.66 -1.08 11.58
CA GLY A 175 -10.11 -0.98 12.97
C GLY A 175 -9.57 0.20 13.78
N ASP A 176 -8.58 0.94 13.25
CA ASP A 176 -8.12 2.19 13.86
C ASP A 176 -9.25 3.24 13.87
N ASN A 177 -9.21 4.16 14.83
CA ASN A 177 -10.12 5.29 14.84
C ASN A 177 -9.76 6.24 13.68
N VAL A 178 -10.76 6.88 13.08
CA VAL A 178 -10.49 8.04 12.21
C VAL A 178 -9.81 9.14 13.03
N PRO A 179 -8.98 10.01 12.40
CA PRO A 179 -8.31 11.09 13.13
C PRO A 179 -9.33 11.98 13.84
N ASP A 180 -9.25 12.03 15.16
CA ASP A 180 -10.15 12.81 16.01
C ASP A 180 -9.62 14.23 16.25
N THR A 181 -8.39 14.52 15.88
CA THR A 181 -7.81 15.88 15.91
C THR A 181 -8.23 16.74 14.73
N THR A 182 -8.93 16.15 13.76
CA THR A 182 -9.22 16.78 12.47
C THR A 182 -10.71 17.16 12.39
N PRO A 183 -11.06 18.46 12.35
CA PRO A 183 -12.46 18.91 12.40
C PRO A 183 -13.37 18.27 11.35
N ALA A 184 -12.87 18.05 10.14
CA ALA A 184 -13.65 17.41 9.07
C ALA A 184 -14.18 16.01 9.44
N PHE A 185 -13.38 15.21 10.14
CA PHE A 185 -13.79 13.88 10.60
C PHE A 185 -14.82 13.93 11.74
N GLN A 186 -14.74 14.96 12.60
CA GLN A 186 -15.71 15.19 13.68
C GLN A 186 -17.05 15.70 13.14
N GLN A 187 -17.01 16.59 12.15
CA GLN A 187 -18.17 17.28 11.59
C GLN A 187 -18.87 16.49 10.47
N GLY A 188 -18.28 15.36 10.04
CA GLY A 188 -18.83 14.51 8.99
C GLY A 188 -18.60 15.05 7.57
N GLU A 189 -17.68 16.00 7.42
CA GLU A 189 -17.19 16.55 6.15
C GLU A 189 -16.18 15.60 5.50
N ILE A 190 -16.53 14.31 5.48
CA ILE A 190 -15.72 13.25 4.89
C ILE A 190 -16.00 13.22 3.39
N GLU A 191 -14.93 13.27 2.60
CA GLU A 191 -14.96 13.19 1.17
C GLU A 191 -15.58 11.89 0.68
N SER A 192 -16.34 11.99 -0.41
CA SER A 192 -17.14 10.86 -0.91
C SER A 192 -16.30 9.62 -1.21
N PHE A 193 -15.06 9.79 -1.67
CA PHE A 193 -14.14 8.70 -1.95
C PHE A 193 -13.63 7.98 -0.70
N LEU A 194 -13.69 8.61 0.48
CA LEU A 194 -13.22 8.03 1.74
C LEU A 194 -14.35 7.33 2.51
N LYS A 195 -15.61 7.74 2.31
CA LYS A 195 -16.79 7.17 2.97
C LYS A 195 -16.87 5.64 2.93
N PRO A 196 -16.57 4.95 1.81
CA PRO A 196 -16.64 3.48 1.75
C PRO A 196 -15.64 2.78 2.70
N TYR A 197 -14.59 3.48 3.13
CA TYR A 197 -13.50 2.95 3.94
C TYR A 197 -13.62 3.32 5.43
N ILE A 198 -14.76 3.87 5.83
CA ILE A 198 -15.05 4.25 7.21
C ILE A 198 -16.38 3.63 7.62
N ASN A 199 -16.37 2.91 8.74
CA ASN A 199 -17.60 2.45 9.35
C ASN A 199 -18.35 3.66 9.93
N SER A 200 -19.50 4.00 9.33
CA SER A 200 -20.29 5.16 9.72
C SER A 200 -20.80 5.12 11.17
N THR A 201 -20.95 3.92 11.73
CA THR A 201 -21.46 3.70 13.09
C THR A 201 -20.35 3.76 14.13
N THR A 202 -19.24 3.05 13.90
CA THR A 202 -18.16 2.94 14.89
C THR A 202 -17.09 4.03 14.75
N LYS A 203 -17.11 4.80 13.64
CA LYS A 203 -16.08 5.80 13.29
C LYS A 203 -14.67 5.20 13.22
N LYS A 204 -14.59 3.96 12.75
CA LYS A 204 -13.34 3.23 12.55
C LYS A 204 -13.05 3.03 11.07
N ILE A 205 -11.78 2.93 10.72
CA ILE A 205 -11.32 2.55 9.40
C ILE A 205 -11.79 1.11 9.09
N ALA A 206 -12.39 0.94 7.91
CA ALA A 206 -12.92 -0.30 7.39
C ALA A 206 -12.24 -0.61 6.05
N ILE A 207 -11.06 -1.24 6.11
CA ILE A 207 -10.24 -1.62 4.95
C ILE A 207 -9.87 -3.10 5.03
N GLY A 208 -9.25 -3.64 3.99
CA GLY A 208 -8.77 -5.02 4.01
C GLY A 208 -7.79 -5.28 5.17
N PRO A 209 -7.72 -6.51 5.66
CA PRO A 209 -6.91 -6.84 6.83
C PRO A 209 -5.41 -6.65 6.59
N LYS A 210 -4.95 -6.66 5.34
CA LYS A 210 -3.56 -6.42 4.92
C LYS A 210 -3.37 -5.09 4.18
N ASP A 211 -4.30 -4.16 4.41
CA ASP A 211 -4.25 -2.82 3.84
C ASP A 211 -3.81 -1.80 4.87
N LEU A 212 -3.16 -0.74 4.39
CA LEU A 212 -2.92 0.50 5.08
C LEU A 212 -3.56 1.63 4.27
N ILE A 213 -4.28 2.52 4.93
CA ILE A 213 -4.76 3.76 4.35
C ILE A 213 -3.89 4.90 4.86
N ILE A 214 -3.45 5.77 3.95
CA ILE A 214 -2.57 6.89 4.26
C ILE A 214 -3.25 8.16 3.82
N LEU A 215 -3.49 9.04 4.79
CA LEU A 215 -4.20 10.29 4.68
C LEU A 215 -3.19 11.44 4.67
N TYR A 216 -3.39 12.41 3.80
CA TYR A 216 -2.50 13.56 3.65
C TYR A 216 -3.26 14.87 3.70
N GLU A 217 -2.68 15.82 4.44
CA GLU A 217 -2.96 17.26 4.33
C GLU A 217 -1.77 17.91 3.62
N LEU A 218 -1.99 18.56 2.50
CA LEU A 218 -0.95 19.10 1.62
C LEU A 218 -0.92 20.63 1.61
N GLY A 219 -2.03 21.28 1.94
CA GLY A 219 -2.20 22.73 1.86
C GLY A 219 -1.99 23.50 3.15
N GLN A 220 -2.40 22.94 4.29
CA GLN A 220 -2.32 23.54 5.62
C GLN A 220 -1.17 22.96 6.45
N THR A 221 -0.54 23.80 7.27
CA THR A 221 0.52 23.37 8.21
C THR A 221 0.06 23.39 9.66
N ASP A 222 -1.04 24.08 9.95
CA ASP A 222 -1.61 24.22 11.28
C ASP A 222 -2.74 23.19 11.45
N PRO A 223 -2.60 22.17 12.32
CA PRO A 223 -3.63 21.16 12.57
C PRO A 223 -4.95 21.72 13.10
N ASP A 224 -4.93 22.93 13.70
CA ASP A 224 -6.12 23.57 14.25
C ASP A 224 -6.85 24.43 13.19
N ALA A 225 -6.28 24.60 12.00
CA ALA A 225 -6.92 25.33 10.91
C ALA A 225 -8.10 24.53 10.34
N SER A 226 -9.20 25.22 10.02
CA SER A 226 -10.41 24.57 9.47
C SER A 226 -10.17 23.84 8.15
N GLY A 227 -9.13 24.22 7.41
CA GLY A 227 -8.74 23.57 6.16
C GLY A 227 -7.75 22.42 6.34
N PHE A 228 -7.33 22.09 7.57
CA PHE A 228 -6.51 20.90 7.83
C PHE A 228 -7.47 19.72 8.00
N ASP A 229 -7.64 18.93 6.94
CA ASP A 229 -8.66 17.89 6.90
C ASP A 229 -8.13 16.47 6.62
N LEU A 230 -6.85 16.34 6.24
CA LEU A 230 -6.20 15.07 5.88
C LEU A 230 -6.86 14.35 4.68
N GLN A 231 -7.57 15.06 3.81
CA GLN A 231 -8.29 14.52 2.66
C GLN A 231 -7.77 15.05 1.31
N ASP A 232 -6.71 15.85 1.33
CA ASP A 232 -6.04 16.39 0.13
C ASP A 232 -5.53 15.29 -0.81
N LEU A 233 -5.04 14.18 -0.25
CA LEU A 233 -4.64 12.96 -0.97
C LEU A 233 -4.84 11.74 -0.07
N VAL A 234 -5.39 10.66 -0.63
CA VAL A 234 -5.54 9.39 0.09
C VAL A 234 -4.95 8.23 -0.73
N MET A 235 -4.02 7.50 -0.11
CA MET A 235 -3.45 6.27 -0.66
C MET A 235 -3.98 5.03 0.06
N LEU A 236 -4.19 3.95 -0.69
CA LEU A 236 -4.40 2.61 -0.15
C LEU A 236 -3.23 1.72 -0.58
N VAL A 237 -2.55 1.13 0.40
CA VAL A 237 -1.41 0.23 0.20
C VAL A 237 -1.76 -1.15 0.70
N THR A 238 -1.71 -2.15 -0.18
CA THR A 238 -2.03 -3.55 0.13
C THR A 238 -0.76 -4.38 0.13
N PHE A 239 -0.62 -5.31 1.08
CA PHE A 239 0.48 -6.27 1.16
C PHE A 239 -0.05 -7.71 1.04
N GLU A 240 0.40 -8.45 0.03
CA GLU A 240 -0.03 -9.83 -0.24
C GLU A 240 1.11 -10.84 -0.24
#